data_AF-A0A7V5PFP0-F1
#
_entry.id   AF-A0A7V5PFP0-F1
#
_cell.length_a   1.000
_cell.length_b   1.000
_cell.length_c   1.000
_cell.angle_alpha   90.00
_cell.angle_beta   90.00
_cell.angle_gamma   90.00
#
_symmetry.space_group_name_H-M   'P 1'
#
loop_
_entity.id
_entity.type
_entity.pdbx_description
1 polymer ?
#
loop_
_entity_poly.entity_id
_entity_poly.type
_entity_poly.pdbx_seq_one_letter_code
_entity_poly.pdbx_strand_id
1 'polypeptide(L)' 'MSYQFGKEQPVNLEYSLNREIFRSNRAGSYASFPINGCNTRKYHGRLVCPIEAFGGEQYVLLSGIDFTVSGMPNLFL' A
#
# COMPACT_ATOMS: atom_id res chain seq x y z
N MET A 1 0.40 17.22 -15.01
CA MET A 1 1.75 16.77 -14.66
C MET A 1 1.93 15.35 -15.15
N SER A 2 2.69 15.11 -16.22
CA SER A 2 3.04 13.77 -16.69
C SER A 2 4.44 13.43 -16.19
N TYR A 3 4.58 12.32 -15.47
CA TYR A 3 5.87 11.78 -15.06
C TYR A 3 6.20 10.59 -15.95
N GLN A 4 7.36 10.59 -16.60
CA GLN A 4 7.80 9.53 -17.50
C GLN A 4 8.94 8.74 -16.86
N PHE A 5 8.83 7.41 -16.90
CA PHE A 5 9.85 6.48 -16.41
C PHE A 5 10.38 5.66 -17.59
N GLY A 6 11.68 5.36 -17.60
CA GLY A 6 12.20 4.29 -18.46
C GLY A 6 11.69 2.93 -17.97
N LYS A 7 11.51 1.95 -18.87
CA LYS A 7 10.92 0.64 -18.54
C LYS A 7 11.60 -0.08 -17.36
N GLU A 8 12.91 0.14 -17.18
CA GLU A 8 13.69 -0.52 -16.14
C GLU A 8 13.59 0.14 -14.75
N GLN A 9 13.12 1.39 -14.69
CA GLN A 9 13.08 2.13 -13.43
C GLN A 9 12.03 1.59 -12.44
N PRO A 10 10.77 1.30 -12.84
CA PRO A 10 9.76 0.77 -11.92
C PRO A 10 10.07 -0.64 -11.40
N VAL A 11 10.86 -1.45 -12.13
CA VAL A 11 11.24 -2.80 -11.67
C VAL A 11 12.44 -2.78 -10.73
N ASN A 12 13.24 -1.72 -10.75
CA ASN A 12 14.33 -1.55 -9.80
C ASN A 12 13.78 -1.19 -8.42
N LEU A 13 14.02 -2.07 -7.44
CA LEU A 13 13.51 -1.92 -6.08
C LEU A 13 14.13 -0.71 -5.37
N GLU A 14 15.45 -0.51 -5.46
CA GLU A 14 16.16 0.62 -4.85
C GLU A 14 15.63 1.96 -5.38
N TYR A 15 15.37 2.05 -6.69
CA TYR A 15 14.73 3.20 -7.31
C TYR A 15 13.29 3.42 -6.83
N SER A 16 12.54 2.33 -6.67
CA SER A 16 11.08 2.37 -6.39
C SER A 16 10.73 2.54 -4.92
N LEU A 17 11.62 2.15 -3.99
CA LEU A 17 11.36 2.16 -2.53
C LEU A 17 10.95 3.53 -1.96
N ASN A 18 11.40 4.61 -2.60
CA ASN A 18 11.16 5.99 -2.17
C ASN A 18 10.18 6.75 -3.08
N ARG A 19 9.46 6.04 -3.99
CA ARG A 19 8.57 6.66 -4.97
C ARG A 19 7.18 6.02 -4.91
N GLU A 20 6.19 6.87 -4.71
CA GLU A 20 4.80 6.44 -4.52
C GLU A 20 3.85 7.19 -5.43
N ILE A 21 2.78 6.49 -5.80
CA ILE A 21 1.58 7.07 -6.40
C ILE A 21 0.67 7.46 -5.25
N PHE A 22 0.35 8.75 -5.16
CA PHE A 22 -0.64 9.29 -4.23
C PHE A 22 -1.87 9.78 -5.00
N ARG A 23 -3.06 9.32 -4.60
CA ARG A 23 -4.34 9.71 -5.18
C ARG A 23 -5.33 10.02 -4.06
N SER A 24 -6.06 11.11 -4.19
CA SER A 24 -7.18 11.45 -3.30
C SER A 24 -8.44 11.69 -4.12
N ASN A 25 -9.60 11.63 -3.44
CA ASN A 25 -10.88 12.03 -4.02
C ASN A 25 -11.56 13.10 -3.13
N ARG A 26 -12.68 13.66 -3.62
CA ARG A 26 -13.47 14.66 -2.88
C ARG A 26 -14.23 14.07 -1.68
N ALA A 27 -14.41 12.75 -1.64
CA ALA A 27 -15.09 12.05 -0.55
C ALA A 27 -14.15 11.75 0.64
N GLY A 28 -12.91 12.27 0.64
CA GLY A 28 -11.97 12.07 1.74
C GLY A 28 -11.28 10.70 1.73
N SER A 29 -11.37 9.96 0.63
CA SER A 29 -10.59 8.74 0.42
C SER A 29 -9.23 9.06 -0.19
N TYR A 30 -8.21 8.27 0.15
CA TYR A 30 -6.90 8.33 -0.47
C TYR A 30 -6.30 6.95 -0.70
N ALA A 31 -5.40 6.86 -1.67
CA ALA A 31 -4.61 5.68 -1.96
C ALA A 31 -3.14 6.09 -2.07
N SER A 32 -2.26 5.33 -1.42
CA SER A 32 -0.81 5.45 -1.54
C SER A 32 -0.21 4.07 -1.76
N PHE A 33 0.61 3.92 -2.78
CA PHE A 33 1.33 2.67 -3.06
C PHE A 33 2.58 2.97 -3.89
N PRO A 34 3.64 2.14 -3.78
CA PRO A 34 4.86 2.36 -4.54
C PRO A 34 4.64 2.17 -6.03
N ILE A 35 5.46 2.83 -6.85
CA ILE A 35 5.36 2.77 -8.32
C ILE A 35 5.52 1.36 -8.90
N ASN A 36 6.13 0.44 -8.13
CA ASN A 36 6.31 -0.96 -8.51
C ASN A 36 5.14 -1.87 -8.10
N GLY A 37 4.16 -1.35 -7.36
CA GLY A 37 2.97 -2.10 -6.91
C GLY A 37 3.22 -3.17 -5.84
N CYS A 38 4.46 -3.32 -5.35
CA CYS A 38 4.81 -4.32 -4.34
C CYS A 38 4.57 -3.79 -2.91
N ASN A 39 4.13 -4.64 -1.99
CA ASN A 39 4.01 -4.29 -0.56
C ASN A 39 5.40 -4.23 0.10
N THR A 40 6.06 -3.08 0.00
CA THR A 40 7.40 -2.85 0.60
C THR A 40 7.33 -2.30 2.03
N ARG A 41 6.14 -2.10 2.60
CA ARG A 41 5.92 -1.51 3.94
C ARG A 41 4.77 -2.21 4.69
N LYS A 42 4.91 -2.36 6.02
CA LYS A 42 3.98 -3.12 6.91
C LYS A 42 2.55 -2.59 6.97
N TYR A 43 2.34 -1.30 6.69
CA TYR A 43 1.04 -0.64 6.81
C TYR A 43 0.62 0.03 5.49
N HIS A 44 0.97 -0.57 4.35
CA HIS A 44 0.56 0.00 3.07
C HIS A 44 -0.92 -0.27 2.84
N GLY A 45 -1.74 0.60 3.41
CA GLY A 45 -3.15 0.74 3.13
C GLY A 45 -3.32 1.25 1.71
N ARG A 46 -3.40 0.32 0.77
CA ARG A 46 -3.50 0.61 -0.67
C ARG A 46 -4.70 1.49 -0.99
N LEU A 47 -5.74 1.45 -0.14
CA LEU A 47 -6.87 2.37 -0.15
C LEU A 47 -7.31 2.64 1.30
N VAL A 48 -7.49 3.92 1.62
CA VAL A 48 -8.12 4.40 2.85
C VAL A 48 -9.35 5.18 2.47
N CYS A 49 -10.50 4.83 3.05
CA CYS A 49 -11.75 5.52 2.77
C CYS A 49 -12.69 5.54 3.98
N PRO A 50 -13.56 6.54 4.07
CA PRO A 50 -14.63 6.52 5.05
C PRO A 50 -15.61 5.39 4.72
N ILE A 51 -16.07 4.68 5.76
CA ILE A 51 -17.09 3.64 5.61
C ILE A 51 -18.32 4.05 6.42
N GLU A 52 -19.42 4.40 5.74
CA GLU A 52 -20.65 4.87 6.37
C GLU A 52 -21.23 3.85 7.36
N ALA A 53 -21.17 2.56 7.02
CA ALA A 53 -21.63 1.47 7.89
C ALA A 53 -20.86 1.39 9.24
N PHE A 54 -19.71 2.05 9.33
CA PHE A 54 -18.88 2.09 10.55
C PHE A 54 -18.73 3.51 11.10
N GLY A 55 -19.76 4.34 10.95
CA GLY A 55 -19.80 5.69 11.52
C GLY A 55 -19.06 6.75 10.70
N GLY A 56 -18.64 6.44 9.47
CA GLY A 56 -17.93 7.38 8.60
C GLY A 56 -16.45 7.56 8.92
N GLU A 57 -15.91 6.78 9.87
CA GLU A 57 -14.49 6.77 10.20
C GLU A 57 -13.64 6.24 9.04
N GLN A 58 -12.36 6.59 9.02
CA GLN A 58 -11.42 6.18 7.98
C GLN A 58 -10.92 4.75 8.22
N TYR A 59 -11.10 3.89 7.22
CA TYR A 59 -10.64 2.50 7.28
C TYR A 59 -9.63 2.20 6.18
N VAL A 60 -8.63 1.39 6.54
CA VAL A 60 -7.69 0.81 5.59
C VAL A 60 -8.32 -0.42 4.95
N LEU A 61 -8.55 -0.37 3.64
CA LEU A 61 -9.00 -1.51 2.85
C LEU A 61 -7.79 -2.32 2.38
N LEU A 62 -7.66 -3.53 2.94
CA LEU A 62 -6.61 -4.47 2.58
C LEU A 62 -7.08 -5.35 1.41
N SER A 63 -6.29 -5.44 0.34
CA SER A 63 -6.58 -6.28 -0.83
C SER A 63 -6.33 -7.79 -0.60
N GLY A 64 -6.03 -8.18 0.64
CA GLY A 64 -5.61 -9.53 1.05
C GLY A 64 -4.67 -9.44 2.25
N ILE A 65 -4.71 -10.44 3.14
CA ILE A 65 -3.75 -10.61 4.23
C ILE A 65 -2.68 -11.58 3.74
N ASP A 66 -1.48 -11.08 3.45
CA ASP A 66 -0.29 -11.90 3.27
C ASP A 66 0.49 -11.91 4.60
N PHE A 67 0.19 -12.87 5.47
CA PHE A 67 0.97 -13.05 6.69
C PHE A 67 2.34 -13.63 6.32
N THR A 68 3.41 -12.91 6.64
CA THR A 68 4.78 -13.45 6.56
C THR A 68 5.21 -13.80 7.97
N VAL A 69 5.32 -15.09 8.29
CA VAL A 69 5.90 -15.54 9.57
C VAL A 69 7.41 -15.36 9.47
N SER A 70 7.95 -14.37 10.19
CA SER A 70 9.39 -14.19 10.34
C SER A 70 9.75 -14.33 11.81
N GLY A 71 10.39 -15.45 12.16
CA GLY A 71 11.11 -15.58 13.43
C GLY A 71 10.28 -15.90 14.68
N MET A 72 9.46 -16.93 14.65
CA MET A 72 9.08 -17.63 15.89
C MET A 72 9.73 -19.02 15.91
N PRO A 73 10.75 -19.26 16.75
CA PRO A 73 11.07 -20.63 17.12
C PRO A 73 9.90 -21.13 17.99
N ASN A 74 9.16 -22.11 17.46
CA ASN A 74 8.14 -22.90 18.15
C ASN A 74 6.77 -22.23 18.31
N LEU A 75 5.88 -22.50 17.35
CA LEU A 75 4.44 -22.50 17.58
C LEU A 75 3.84 -23.85 17.13
N PHE A 76 4.34 -24.92 17.76
CA PHE A 76 3.69 -26.24 17.83
C PHE A 76 3.97 -26.79 19.23
N LEU A 77 3.25 -26.26 20.23
CA LEU A 77 2.95 -26.89 21.51
C LEU A 77 1.61 -26.35 21.99
#